data_AF-A0A6V7W9C6-F1
#
_entry.id   AF-A0A6V7W9C6-F1
#
_cell.length_a   1.000
_cell.length_b   1.000
_cell.length_c   1.000
_cell.angle_alpha   90.00
_cell.angle_beta   90.00
_cell.angle_gamma   90.00
#
_symmetry.space_group_name_H-M   'P 1'
#
loop_
_entity.id
_entity.type
_entity.pdbx_description
1 polymer ?
#
loop_
_entity_poly.entity_id
_entity_poly.type
_entity_poly.pdbx_seq_one_letter_code
_entity_poly.pdbx_strand_id
1 'polypeptide(L)'
;MFNSRVQKCMLVGRLLCVGIAKSLPVFEKLTLSDQVAHLREAFYVFNSFTSSYIAWELGSETWTRKDCVMPALSLKMNNEFLHDDNMIKWSDYSFTKSVAYFKRAALTKIEFALLIAIIFTISNTRDLSVEGKDLLLDEFTKYTNILLRYNQRKLGLIEGAQRLAECSELIIRSIENECALRLMFSHQLKNYSMGANYFKVSNFFENFFNKTD
;
A
#
# COMPACT_ATOMS: atom_id res chain seq x y z
N MET A 1 -1.15 15.06 -16.33
CA MET A 1 -2.30 15.41 -15.45
C MET A 1 -2.56 14.31 -14.40
N PHE A 2 -1.61 14.05 -13.49
CA PHE A 2 -1.82 13.36 -12.20
C PHE A 2 -2.50 14.28 -11.17
N ASN A 3 -3.78 14.59 -11.44
CA ASN A 3 -4.59 15.69 -10.89
C ASN A 3 -4.44 15.93 -9.36
N SER A 4 -4.58 17.19 -8.90
CA SER A 4 -4.85 17.59 -7.50
C SER A 4 -5.77 16.62 -6.73
N ARG A 5 -6.70 15.96 -7.43
CA ARG A 5 -7.52 14.86 -6.90
C ARG A 5 -6.66 13.72 -6.35
N VAL A 6 -5.71 13.16 -7.12
CA VAL A 6 -4.85 12.05 -6.67
C VAL A 6 -4.06 12.43 -5.41
N GLN A 7 -3.53 13.66 -5.35
CA GLN A 7 -2.82 14.17 -4.17
C GLN A 7 -3.74 14.25 -2.94
N LYS A 8 -4.96 14.80 -3.11
CA LYS A 8 -5.98 14.81 -2.04
C LYS A 8 -6.31 13.39 -1.57
N CYS A 9 -6.37 12.43 -2.49
CA CYS A 9 -6.66 11.04 -2.17
C CYS A 9 -5.52 10.37 -1.40
N MET A 10 -4.27 10.62 -1.80
CA MET A 10 -3.09 10.17 -1.04
C MET A 10 -3.08 10.77 0.36
N LEU A 11 -3.44 12.06 0.51
CA LEU A 11 -3.55 12.71 1.82
C LEU A 11 -4.62 12.03 2.69
N VAL A 12 -5.82 11.78 2.15
CA VAL A 12 -6.88 11.06 2.87
C VAL A 12 -6.41 9.65 3.25
N GLY A 13 -5.73 8.94 2.33
CA GLY A 13 -5.15 7.62 2.61
C GLY A 13 -4.14 7.65 3.76
N ARG A 14 -3.29 8.69 3.83
CA ARG A 14 -2.34 8.88 4.93
C ARG A 14 -3.04 9.14 6.26
N LEU A 15 -4.08 9.98 6.27
CA LEU A 15 -4.87 10.22 7.49
C LEU A 15 -5.56 8.95 7.99
N LEU A 16 -6.12 8.15 7.07
CA LEU A 16 -6.67 6.83 7.40
C LEU A 16 -5.61 5.89 7.94
N CYS A 17 -4.42 5.87 7.32
CA CYS A 17 -3.29 5.06 7.77
C CYS A 17 -2.88 5.41 9.21
N VAL A 18 -2.79 6.70 9.56
CA VAL A 18 -2.53 7.14 10.94
C VAL A 18 -3.65 6.69 11.89
N GLY A 19 -4.92 6.82 11.48
CA GLY A 19 -6.05 6.39 12.30
C GLY A 19 -6.04 4.88 12.58
N ILE A 20 -5.74 4.06 11.57
CA ILE A 20 -5.61 2.61 11.71
C ILE A 20 -4.42 2.27 12.61
N ALA A 21 -3.25 2.85 12.37
CA ALA A 21 -2.07 2.59 13.20
C ALA A 21 -2.34 2.91 14.68
N LYS A 22 -2.96 4.04 14.98
CA LYS A 22 -3.36 4.41 16.35
C LYS A 22 -4.37 3.47 17.00
N SER A 23 -5.12 2.70 16.21
CA SER A 23 -6.03 1.68 16.74
C SER A 23 -5.32 0.38 17.14
N LEU A 24 -4.05 0.21 16.78
CA LEU A 24 -3.26 -0.96 17.14
C LEU A 24 -2.56 -0.75 18.50
N PRO A 25 -2.71 -1.66 19.48
CA PRO A 25 -2.14 -1.49 20.82
C PRO A 25 -0.62 -1.32 20.87
N VAL A 26 0.12 -1.81 19.87
CA VAL A 26 1.59 -1.65 19.80
C VAL A 26 2.00 -0.24 19.42
N PHE A 27 1.17 0.48 18.68
CA PHE A 27 1.57 1.78 18.13
C PHE A 27 1.81 2.81 19.22
N GLU A 28 1.00 2.79 20.29
CA GLU A 28 1.18 3.66 21.46
C GLU A 28 2.44 3.34 22.28
N LYS A 29 3.01 2.15 22.11
CA LYS A 29 4.24 1.72 22.80
C LYS A 29 5.51 2.14 22.04
N LEU A 30 5.38 2.48 20.77
CA LEU A 30 6.51 2.96 19.96
C LEU A 30 6.89 4.39 20.36
N THR A 31 8.18 4.70 20.28
CA THR A 31 8.65 6.08 20.40
C THR A 31 8.08 6.95 19.28
N LEU A 32 8.00 8.27 19.46
CA LEU A 32 7.52 9.16 18.39
C LEU A 32 8.34 9.03 17.10
N SER A 33 9.66 8.83 17.22
CA SER A 33 10.54 8.60 16.06
C SER A 33 10.16 7.31 15.33
N ASP A 34 9.97 6.23 16.09
CA ASP A 34 9.58 4.92 15.54
C ASP A 34 8.18 4.94 14.93
N GLN A 35 7.23 5.66 15.53
CA GLN A 35 5.89 5.87 14.99
C GLN A 35 5.95 6.54 13.61
N VAL A 36 6.76 7.60 13.48
CA VAL A 36 6.92 8.32 12.20
C VAL A 36 7.64 7.45 11.17
N ALA A 37 8.72 6.77 11.56
CA ALA A 37 9.47 5.86 10.69
C ALA A 37 8.59 4.70 10.18
N HIS A 38 7.79 4.11 11.05
CA HIS A 38 6.89 3.01 10.69
C HIS A 38 5.77 3.48 9.75
N LEU A 39 5.09 4.60 10.06
CA LEU A 39 4.02 5.14 9.23
C LEU A 39 4.47 5.52 7.81
N ARG A 40 5.74 5.97 7.66
CA ARG A 40 6.34 6.28 6.35
C ARG A 40 6.27 5.09 5.41
N GLU A 41 6.70 3.93 5.86
CA GLU A 41 6.74 2.73 5.02
C GLU A 41 5.38 2.02 4.95
N ALA A 42 4.68 1.89 6.08
CA ALA A 42 3.40 1.19 6.15
C ALA A 42 2.34 1.79 5.22
N PHE A 43 2.33 3.14 5.07
CA PHE A 43 1.35 3.83 4.23
C PHE A 43 1.31 3.33 2.79
N TYR A 44 2.48 3.12 2.17
CA TYR A 44 2.51 2.83 0.74
C TYR A 44 2.04 1.40 0.44
N VAL A 45 2.47 0.44 1.27
CA VAL A 45 2.00 -0.95 1.20
C VAL A 45 0.49 -0.98 1.49
N PHE A 46 0.05 -0.29 2.53
CA PHE A 46 -1.36 -0.14 2.87
C PHE A 46 -2.19 0.43 1.71
N ASN A 47 -1.73 1.51 1.08
CA ASN A 47 -2.43 2.15 -0.04
C ASN A 47 -2.52 1.21 -1.24
N SER A 48 -1.44 0.50 -1.55
CA SER A 48 -1.37 -0.49 -2.63
C SER A 48 -2.32 -1.66 -2.39
N PHE A 49 -2.29 -2.22 -1.19
CA PHE A 49 -3.14 -3.34 -0.77
C PHE A 49 -4.63 -2.95 -0.78
N THR A 50 -4.98 -1.84 -0.15
CA THR A 50 -6.38 -1.39 -0.03
C THR A 50 -6.97 -0.94 -1.36
N SER A 51 -6.21 -0.25 -2.20
CA SER A 51 -6.69 0.17 -3.53
C SER A 51 -6.98 -1.04 -4.42
N SER A 52 -6.13 -2.07 -4.35
CA SER A 52 -6.33 -3.33 -5.10
C SER A 52 -7.55 -4.10 -4.60
N TYR A 53 -7.70 -4.22 -3.28
CA TYR A 53 -8.88 -4.86 -2.67
C TYR A 53 -10.18 -4.13 -3.02
N ILE A 54 -10.22 -2.80 -2.90
CA ILE A 54 -11.41 -1.99 -3.22
C ILE A 54 -11.75 -2.10 -4.71
N ALA A 55 -10.77 -2.07 -5.60
CA ALA A 55 -11.00 -2.22 -7.03
C ALA A 55 -11.65 -3.57 -7.36
N TRP A 56 -11.16 -4.66 -6.73
CA TRP A 56 -11.76 -5.98 -6.87
C TRP A 56 -13.19 -6.04 -6.32
N GLU A 57 -13.45 -5.49 -5.12
CA GLU A 57 -14.80 -5.42 -4.53
C GLU A 57 -15.78 -4.64 -5.42
N LEU A 58 -15.29 -3.65 -6.17
CA LEU A 58 -16.09 -2.88 -7.15
C LEU A 58 -16.26 -3.61 -8.50
N GLY A 59 -15.69 -4.81 -8.66
CA GLY A 59 -15.72 -5.56 -9.91
C GLY A 59 -14.84 -4.97 -11.02
N SER A 60 -13.90 -4.09 -10.67
CA SER A 60 -13.00 -3.47 -11.65
C SER A 60 -11.76 -4.31 -11.89
N GLU A 61 -11.20 -4.19 -13.09
CA GLU A 61 -9.94 -4.86 -13.49
C GLU A 61 -8.70 -4.00 -13.23
N THR A 62 -8.90 -2.75 -12.84
CA THR A 62 -7.82 -1.81 -12.52
C THR A 62 -8.19 -0.97 -11.31
N TRP A 63 -7.21 -0.36 -10.66
CA TRP A 63 -7.43 0.53 -9.53
C TRP A 63 -8.54 1.54 -9.83
N THR A 64 -9.66 1.35 -9.15
CA THR A 64 -10.86 2.15 -9.33
C THR A 64 -11.34 2.52 -7.95
N ARG A 65 -11.45 3.82 -7.73
CA ARG A 65 -11.94 4.37 -6.47
C ARG A 65 -13.47 4.42 -6.48
N LYS A 66 -14.07 4.57 -5.29
CA LYS A 66 -15.54 4.70 -5.15
C LYS A 66 -16.13 5.92 -5.88
N ASP A 67 -15.30 6.92 -6.20
CA ASP A 67 -15.64 8.08 -7.02
C ASP A 67 -15.36 7.86 -8.52
N CYS A 68 -15.17 6.61 -8.94
CA CYS A 68 -14.87 6.17 -10.31
C CYS A 68 -13.56 6.73 -10.90
N VAL A 69 -12.67 7.27 -10.07
CA VAL A 69 -11.34 7.70 -10.54
C VAL A 69 -10.45 6.48 -10.80
N MET A 70 -9.91 6.41 -12.02
CA MET A 70 -9.04 5.33 -12.51
C MET A 70 -7.66 5.89 -12.89
N PRO A 71 -6.63 5.74 -12.03
CA PRO A 71 -5.29 6.28 -12.31
C PRO A 71 -4.68 5.77 -13.61
N ALA A 72 -4.85 4.48 -13.91
CA ALA A 72 -4.35 3.88 -15.16
C ALA A 72 -4.92 4.54 -16.41
N LEU A 73 -6.22 4.88 -16.40
CA LEU A 73 -6.86 5.60 -17.52
C LEU A 73 -6.27 7.00 -17.68
N SER A 74 -6.01 7.69 -16.56
CA SER A 74 -5.41 9.04 -16.59
C SER A 74 -4.02 9.03 -17.22
N LEU A 75 -3.26 7.94 -17.06
CA LEU A 75 -1.98 7.75 -17.72
C LEU A 75 -2.13 7.47 -19.21
N LYS A 76 -3.05 6.56 -19.60
CA LYS A 76 -3.33 6.24 -21.00
C LYS A 76 -3.86 7.43 -21.81
N MET A 77 -4.58 8.34 -21.17
CA MET A 77 -5.10 9.55 -21.83
C MET A 77 -4.08 10.68 -21.94
N ASN A 78 -2.91 10.57 -21.31
CA ASN A 78 -1.85 11.56 -21.47
C ASN A 78 -0.93 11.16 -22.62
N ASN A 79 -1.00 11.89 -23.74
CA ASN A 79 -0.17 11.64 -24.92
C ASN A 79 1.34 11.63 -24.62
N GLU A 80 1.78 12.39 -23.61
CA GLU A 80 3.18 12.41 -23.17
C GLU A 80 3.64 11.05 -22.62
N PHE A 81 2.74 10.29 -21.97
CA PHE A 81 3.06 9.00 -21.34
C PHE A 81 2.78 7.80 -22.26
N LEU A 82 2.03 8.01 -23.34
CA LEU A 82 1.59 6.95 -24.24
C LEU A 82 2.74 6.27 -24.98
N HIS A 83 3.90 6.93 -25.07
CA HIS A 83 5.09 6.42 -25.75
C HIS A 83 6.25 6.09 -24.81
N ASP A 84 5.99 6.10 -23.49
CA ASP A 84 6.99 5.80 -22.48
C ASP A 84 6.78 4.37 -21.96
N ASP A 85 7.59 3.45 -22.49
CA ASP A 85 7.51 2.01 -22.16
C ASP A 85 7.65 1.74 -20.66
N ASN A 86 8.46 2.52 -19.95
CA ASN A 86 8.63 2.37 -18.50
C ASN A 86 7.36 2.78 -17.76
N MET A 87 6.77 3.92 -18.13
CA MET A 87 5.51 4.38 -17.55
C MET A 87 4.37 3.40 -17.82
N ILE A 88 4.26 2.87 -19.03
CA ILE A 88 3.24 1.87 -19.38
C ILE A 88 3.43 0.60 -18.54
N LYS A 89 4.66 0.10 -18.47
CA LYS A 89 5.00 -1.12 -17.72
C LYS A 89 4.70 -0.98 -16.23
N TRP A 90 5.15 0.10 -15.59
CA TRP A 90 4.91 0.32 -14.17
C TRP A 90 3.43 0.60 -13.86
N SER A 91 2.74 1.35 -14.74
CA SER A 91 1.29 1.58 -14.63
C SER A 91 0.50 0.27 -14.68
N ASP A 92 0.78 -0.59 -15.66
CA ASP A 92 0.09 -1.88 -15.79
C ASP A 92 0.34 -2.76 -14.55
N TYR A 93 1.58 -2.78 -14.06
CA TYR A 93 1.94 -3.53 -12.87
C TYR A 93 1.22 -3.01 -11.62
N SER A 94 1.35 -1.71 -11.31
CA SER A 94 0.79 -1.10 -10.11
C SER A 94 -0.74 -1.04 -10.11
N PHE A 95 -1.39 -0.82 -11.25
CA PHE A 95 -2.83 -0.55 -11.30
C PHE A 95 -3.69 -1.70 -11.80
N THR A 96 -3.18 -2.56 -12.70
CA THR A 96 -3.98 -3.63 -13.33
C THR A 96 -3.63 -4.99 -12.75
N LYS A 97 -2.35 -5.39 -12.83
CA LYS A 97 -1.89 -6.71 -12.34
C LYS A 97 -2.12 -6.86 -10.84
N SER A 98 -1.96 -5.78 -10.09
CA SER A 98 -2.25 -5.72 -8.66
C SER A 98 -3.67 -6.23 -8.32
N VAL A 99 -4.69 -5.82 -9.07
CA VAL A 99 -6.10 -6.22 -8.84
C VAL A 99 -6.34 -7.69 -9.16
N ALA A 100 -5.68 -8.22 -10.21
CA ALA A 100 -5.82 -9.61 -10.62
C ALA A 100 -5.45 -10.60 -9.49
N TYR A 101 -4.43 -10.27 -8.69
CA TYR A 101 -4.05 -11.08 -7.53
C TYR A 101 -5.17 -11.17 -6.48
N PHE A 102 -5.84 -10.05 -6.19
CA PHE A 102 -6.96 -10.01 -5.25
C PHE A 102 -8.20 -10.71 -5.79
N LYS A 103 -8.48 -10.57 -7.09
CA LYS A 103 -9.57 -11.31 -7.76
C LYS A 103 -9.41 -12.82 -7.65
N ARG A 104 -8.18 -13.31 -7.82
CA ARG A 104 -7.86 -14.74 -7.68
C ARG A 104 -7.95 -15.20 -6.22
N ALA A 105 -7.43 -14.41 -5.29
CA ALA A 105 -7.42 -14.78 -3.88
C ALA A 105 -8.82 -14.71 -3.23
N ALA A 106 -9.68 -13.80 -3.69
CA ALA A 106 -11.04 -13.61 -3.18
C ALA A 106 -11.09 -13.53 -1.64
N LEU A 107 -10.44 -12.52 -1.07
CA LEU A 107 -10.32 -12.36 0.38
C LEU A 107 -11.69 -12.16 1.04
N THR A 108 -11.92 -12.87 2.15
CA THR A 108 -13.01 -12.55 3.07
C THR A 108 -12.71 -11.25 3.82
N LYS A 109 -13.76 -10.60 4.36
CA LYS A 109 -13.60 -9.38 5.17
C LYS A 109 -12.74 -9.59 6.42
N ILE A 110 -12.75 -10.79 7.00
CA ILE A 110 -11.95 -11.12 8.19
C ILE A 110 -10.47 -11.27 7.79
N GLU A 111 -10.16 -11.99 6.71
CA GLU A 111 -8.79 -12.09 6.19
C GLU A 111 -8.25 -10.71 5.82
N PHE A 112 -9.05 -9.89 5.14
CA PHE A 112 -8.70 -8.50 4.83
C PHE A 112 -8.31 -7.70 6.08
N ALA A 113 -9.17 -7.71 7.11
CA ALA A 113 -8.90 -6.96 8.35
C ALA A 113 -7.62 -7.44 9.07
N LEU A 114 -7.39 -8.76 9.12
CA LEU A 114 -6.18 -9.32 9.72
C LEU A 114 -4.93 -8.99 8.90
N LEU A 115 -5.02 -9.01 7.56
CA LEU A 115 -3.90 -8.62 6.70
C LEU A 115 -3.55 -7.14 6.82
N ILE A 116 -4.53 -6.27 7.04
CA ILE A 116 -4.26 -4.87 7.38
C ILE A 116 -3.45 -4.79 8.70
N ALA A 117 -3.86 -5.49 9.76
CA ALA A 117 -3.09 -5.51 11.00
C ALA A 117 -1.67 -6.06 10.82
N ILE A 118 -1.50 -7.10 9.99
CA ILE A 118 -0.19 -7.66 9.62
C ILE A 118 0.66 -6.61 8.88
N ILE A 119 0.11 -5.90 7.90
CA ILE A 119 0.83 -4.84 7.17
C ILE A 119 1.36 -3.76 8.11
N PHE A 120 0.56 -3.33 9.08
CA PHE A 120 0.94 -2.35 10.11
C PHE A 120 1.82 -2.91 11.23
N THR A 121 2.28 -4.15 11.13
CA THR A 121 3.23 -4.75 12.07
C THR A 121 4.53 -5.22 11.40
N ILE A 122 4.68 -4.96 10.09
CA ILE A 122 5.93 -5.21 9.36
C ILE A 122 6.98 -4.18 9.78
N SER A 123 8.15 -4.65 10.20
CA SER A 123 9.25 -3.83 10.75
C SER A 123 10.44 -3.66 9.79
N ASN A 124 10.18 -3.56 8.49
CA ASN A 124 11.22 -3.58 7.45
C ASN A 124 12.02 -2.27 7.28
N THR A 125 11.68 -1.19 8.00
CA THR A 125 12.42 0.08 7.90
C THR A 125 13.71 0.07 8.71
N ARG A 126 14.77 0.67 8.15
CA ARG A 126 16.06 0.83 8.82
C ARG A 126 16.00 1.83 9.98
N ASP A 127 15.07 2.77 9.90
CA ASP A 127 14.93 3.89 10.84
C ASP A 127 14.23 3.52 12.15
N LEU A 128 13.73 2.28 12.27
CA LEU A 128 13.18 1.77 13.51
C LEU A 128 14.29 1.36 14.48
N SER A 129 14.13 1.75 15.74
CA SER A 129 14.91 1.24 16.87
C SER A 129 14.78 -0.28 17.00
N VAL A 130 15.75 -0.93 17.66
CA VAL A 130 15.70 -2.37 17.92
C VAL A 130 14.45 -2.73 18.73
N GLU A 131 14.18 -1.97 19.80
CA GLU A 131 12.98 -2.15 20.63
C GLU A 131 11.69 -1.98 19.82
N GLY A 132 11.63 -0.98 18.92
CA GLY A 132 10.49 -0.81 18.03
C GLY A 132 10.29 -1.97 17.05
N LYS A 133 11.37 -2.57 16.55
CA LYS A 133 11.31 -3.76 15.68
C LYS A 133 10.80 -4.99 16.44
N ASP A 134 11.26 -5.18 17.67
CA ASP A 134 10.85 -6.31 18.52
C ASP A 134 9.36 -6.21 18.88
N LEU A 135 8.91 -5.02 19.29
CA LEU A 135 7.49 -4.75 19.59
C LEU A 135 6.58 -5.05 18.38
N LEU A 136 6.98 -4.62 17.18
CA LEU A 136 6.23 -4.87 15.96
C LEU A 136 6.24 -6.35 15.56
N LEU A 137 7.38 -7.05 15.74
CA LEU A 137 7.51 -8.48 15.45
C LEU A 137 6.60 -9.34 16.33
N ASP A 138 6.45 -8.98 17.61
CA ASP A 138 5.56 -9.67 18.53
C ASP A 138 4.09 -9.59 18.07
N GLU A 139 3.62 -8.39 17.70
CA GLU A 139 2.26 -8.24 17.16
C GLU A 139 2.10 -8.87 15.77
N PHE A 140 3.13 -8.80 14.90
CA PHE A 140 3.14 -9.48 13.61
C PHE A 140 2.91 -10.99 13.78
N THR A 141 3.66 -11.62 14.69
CA THR A 141 3.51 -13.03 15.03
C THR A 141 2.11 -13.33 15.55
N LYS A 142 1.58 -12.48 16.43
CA LYS A 142 0.24 -12.63 17.00
C LYS A 142 -0.85 -12.57 15.92
N TYR A 143 -0.86 -11.55 15.06
CA TYR A 143 -1.89 -11.42 14.02
C TYR A 143 -1.78 -12.53 12.95
N THR A 144 -0.55 -12.94 12.59
CA THR A 144 -0.31 -14.07 11.70
C THR A 144 -0.86 -15.37 12.28
N ASN A 145 -0.65 -15.63 13.58
CA ASN A 145 -1.20 -16.79 14.27
C ASN A 145 -2.73 -16.76 14.35
N ILE A 146 -3.33 -15.59 14.54
CA ILE A 146 -4.80 -15.44 14.51
C ILE A 146 -5.34 -15.77 13.11
N LEU A 147 -4.71 -15.28 12.05
CA LEU A 147 -5.09 -15.58 10.67
C LEU A 147 -4.93 -17.08 10.35
N LEU A 148 -3.82 -17.71 10.75
CA LEU A 148 -3.61 -19.14 10.58
C LEU A 148 -4.73 -19.95 11.23
N ARG A 149 -5.03 -19.67 12.51
CA ARG A 149 -6.07 -20.38 13.26
C ARG A 149 -7.45 -20.15 12.65
N TYR A 150 -7.73 -18.93 12.18
CA TYR A 150 -8.97 -18.62 11.46
C TYR A 150 -9.12 -19.48 10.20
N ASN A 151 -8.07 -19.53 9.37
CA ASN A 151 -8.06 -20.31 8.14
C ASN A 151 -8.16 -21.81 8.42
N GLN A 152 -7.42 -22.32 9.40
CA GLN A 152 -7.43 -23.74 9.77
C GLN A 152 -8.78 -24.21 10.31
N ARG A 153 -9.50 -23.36 11.06
CA ARG A 153 -10.86 -23.65 11.52
C ARG A 153 -11.87 -23.74 10.38
N LYS A 154 -11.65 -23.00 9.28
CA LYS A 154 -12.56 -22.98 8.14
C LYS A 154 -12.27 -24.03 7.09
N LEU A 155 -10.99 -24.32 6.84
CA LEU A 155 -10.54 -25.09 5.68
C LEU A 155 -9.88 -26.42 6.06
N GLY A 156 -9.48 -26.61 7.32
CA GLY A 156 -8.63 -27.72 7.74
C GLY A 156 -7.17 -27.30 7.95
N LEU A 157 -6.37 -28.16 8.57
CA LEU A 157 -5.01 -27.82 9.00
C LEU A 157 -4.07 -27.46 7.83
N ILE A 158 -4.12 -28.26 6.76
CA ILE A 158 -3.20 -28.14 5.60
C ILE A 158 -3.67 -27.01 4.70
N GLU A 159 -4.94 -27.03 4.31
CA GLU A 159 -5.58 -26.04 3.45
C GLU A 159 -5.57 -24.66 4.12
N GLY A 160 -5.76 -24.60 5.44
CA GLY A 160 -5.66 -23.37 6.21
C GLY A 160 -4.25 -22.75 6.20
N ALA A 161 -3.21 -23.59 6.23
CA ALA A 161 -1.83 -23.13 6.10
C ALA A 161 -1.50 -22.67 4.67
N GLN A 162 -1.98 -23.39 3.65
CA GLN A 162 -1.88 -22.96 2.25
C GLN A 162 -2.56 -21.61 2.04
N ARG A 163 -3.75 -21.42 2.62
CA ARG A 163 -4.47 -20.15 2.56
C ARG A 163 -3.71 -19.00 3.22
N LEU A 164 -3.00 -19.25 4.32
CA LEU A 164 -2.12 -18.23 4.92
C LEU A 164 -0.99 -17.83 3.97
N ALA A 165 -0.40 -18.79 3.25
CA ALA A 165 0.64 -18.50 2.25
C ALA A 165 0.09 -17.64 1.10
N GLU A 166 -1.11 -17.95 0.59
CA GLU A 166 -1.79 -17.12 -0.41
C GLU A 166 -2.08 -15.70 0.09
N CYS A 167 -2.50 -15.56 1.35
CA CYS A 167 -2.74 -14.25 1.95
C CYS A 167 -1.44 -13.44 2.10
N SER A 168 -0.35 -14.10 2.49
CA SER A 168 0.97 -13.48 2.63
C SER A 168 1.53 -13.03 1.28
N GLU A 169 1.28 -13.81 0.22
CA GLU A 169 1.64 -13.45 -1.16
C GLU A 169 1.00 -12.12 -1.58
N LEU A 170 -0.25 -11.82 -1.17
CA LEU A 170 -0.88 -10.53 -1.47
C LEU A 170 -0.15 -9.34 -0.84
N ILE A 171 0.41 -9.51 0.37
CA ILE A 171 1.23 -8.48 1.01
C ILE A 171 2.52 -8.28 0.21
N ILE A 172 3.19 -9.36 -0.17
CA ILE A 172 4.42 -9.30 -0.98
C ILE A 172 4.15 -8.58 -2.30
N ARG A 173 3.10 -8.96 -3.03
CA ARG A 173 2.68 -8.26 -4.26
C ARG A 173 2.38 -6.81 -4.02
N SER A 174 1.79 -6.46 -2.88
CA SER A 174 1.49 -5.06 -2.54
C SER A 174 2.77 -4.24 -2.32
N ILE A 175 3.82 -4.83 -1.74
CA ILE A 175 5.15 -4.24 -1.62
C ILE A 175 5.81 -4.08 -3.00
N GLU A 176 5.74 -5.09 -3.88
CA GLU A 176 6.30 -4.98 -5.24
C GLU A 176 5.59 -3.90 -6.07
N ASN A 177 4.26 -3.84 -5.99
CA ASN A 177 3.43 -2.83 -6.67
C ASN A 177 3.75 -1.42 -6.19
N GLU A 178 4.11 -1.30 -4.92
CA GLU A 178 4.52 -0.07 -4.27
C GLU A 178 5.85 0.44 -4.84
N CYS A 179 6.84 -0.43 -4.95
CA CYS A 179 8.12 -0.12 -5.60
C CYS A 179 7.90 0.39 -7.04
N ALA A 180 7.05 -0.29 -7.82
CA ALA A 180 6.72 0.14 -9.18
C ALA A 180 6.05 1.52 -9.20
N LEU A 181 5.18 1.81 -8.23
CA LEU A 181 4.51 3.11 -8.12
C LEU A 181 5.51 4.22 -7.78
N ARG A 182 6.47 3.98 -6.87
CA ARG A 182 7.55 4.93 -6.56
C ARG A 182 8.45 5.21 -7.77
N LEU A 183 8.82 4.17 -8.52
CA LEU A 183 9.60 4.31 -9.75
C LEU A 183 8.88 5.15 -10.79
N MET A 184 7.59 4.88 -10.99
CA MET A 184 6.73 5.65 -11.89
C MET A 184 6.66 7.13 -11.49
N PHE A 185 6.47 7.44 -10.20
CA PHE A 185 6.46 8.83 -9.73
C PHE A 185 7.81 9.52 -9.88
N SER A 186 8.91 8.83 -9.56
CA SER A 186 10.26 9.38 -9.67
C SER A 186 10.62 9.70 -11.13
N HIS A 187 10.25 8.80 -12.04
CA HIS A 187 10.44 8.99 -13.47
C HIS A 187 9.59 10.12 -14.02
N GLN A 188 8.34 10.23 -13.56
CA GLN A 188 7.46 11.34 -13.93
C GLN A 188 8.04 12.69 -13.50
N LEU A 189 8.58 12.79 -12.27
CA LEU A 189 9.20 14.01 -11.75
C LEU A 189 10.48 14.39 -12.51
N LYS A 190 11.27 13.41 -12.91
CA LYS A 190 12.55 13.65 -13.59
C LYS A 190 12.38 14.10 -15.05
N ASN A 191 11.43 13.50 -15.78
CA ASN A 191 11.38 13.61 -17.23
C ASN A 191 10.26 14.50 -17.77
N TYR A 192 9.30 14.90 -16.92
CA TYR A 192 8.15 15.68 -17.35
C TYR A 192 8.04 16.95 -16.54
N SER A 193 7.96 18.09 -17.24
CA SER A 193 7.80 19.40 -16.59
C SER A 193 6.43 19.45 -15.89
N MET A 194 6.43 19.25 -14.58
CA MET A 194 5.22 19.45 -13.79
C MET A 194 4.95 20.96 -13.73
N GLY A 195 3.95 21.44 -14.47
CA GLY A 195 3.58 22.85 -14.44
C GLY A 195 3.41 23.37 -13.02
N ALA A 196 3.77 24.64 -12.78
CA ALA A 196 3.95 25.28 -11.46
C ALA A 196 2.78 25.14 -10.45
N ASN A 197 1.60 24.67 -10.89
CA ASN A 197 0.44 24.40 -10.03
C ASN A 197 0.41 23.00 -9.41
N TYR A 198 1.36 22.12 -9.72
CA TYR A 198 1.40 20.74 -9.17
C TYR A 198 1.89 20.65 -7.72
N PHE A 199 2.63 21.66 -7.26
CA PHE A 199 3.47 21.55 -6.07
C PHE A 199 3.17 22.60 -4.98
N LYS A 200 1.99 23.22 -4.94
CA LYS A 200 1.63 24.03 -3.75
C LYS A 200 1.37 23.22 -2.47
N VAL A 201 1.36 21.88 -2.57
CA VAL A 201 1.37 20.96 -1.42
C VAL A 201 2.80 20.45 -1.11
N SER A 202 3.82 20.94 -1.84
CA SER A 202 5.20 20.41 -1.81
C SER A 202 5.84 20.45 -0.44
N ASN A 203 5.66 21.49 0.36
CA ASN A 203 6.37 21.60 1.64
C ASN A 203 6.09 20.45 2.60
N PHE A 204 4.93 19.76 2.50
CA PHE A 204 4.68 18.56 3.30
C PHE A 204 5.29 17.30 2.66
N PHE A 205 5.22 17.17 1.34
CA PHE A 205 5.71 15.99 0.63
C PHE A 205 7.23 16.01 0.43
N GLU A 206 7.83 17.12 0.04
CA GLU A 206 9.29 17.31 -0.05
C GLU A 206 9.96 17.07 1.30
N ASN A 207 9.43 17.60 2.41
CA ASN A 207 10.00 17.35 3.74
C ASN A 207 9.86 15.87 4.20
N PHE A 208 8.98 15.09 3.58
CA PHE A 208 8.77 13.68 3.89
C PHE A 208 9.56 12.75 2.95
N PHE A 209 9.81 13.18 1.71
CA PHE A 209 10.58 12.45 0.70
C PHE A 209 12.09 12.81 0.70
N ASN A 210 12.47 14.04 1.07
CA ASN A 210 13.84 14.56 0.96
C ASN A 210 14.66 14.45 2.26
N LYS A 211 14.51 13.37 3.02
CA LYS A 211 15.56 12.94 3.95
C LYS A 211 16.20 11.65 3.43
N THR A 212 16.95 11.79 2.34
CA THR A 212 18.20 11.05 2.17
C THR A 212 19.29 11.89 2.82
N ASP A 213 19.49 11.63 4.11
CA ASP A 213 20.75 11.70 4.88
C ASP A 213 20.43 11.50 6.38
#